data_AF-A0AAW7YPK1-F1
#
_entry.id   AF-A0AAW7YPK1-F1
#
_cell.length_a   1.000
_cell.length_b   1.000
_cell.length_c   1.000
_cell.angle_alpha   90.00
_cell.angle_beta   90.00
_cell.angle_gamma   90.00
#
_symmetry.space_group_name_H-M   'P 1'
#
loop_
_entity.id
_entity.type
_entity.pdbx_description
1 polymer ?
#
loop_
_entity_poly.entity_id
_entity_poly.type
_entity_poly.pdbx_seq_one_letter_code
_entity_poly.pdbx_strand_id
1 'polypeptide(L)'
;MIEKINTLNDLYQYLDNLFDQDVDSDTLFAGGYLRGLVSLAATDSGDEQQAMSAALVENVSQRLANAKSELSPQDNAIVQNFWSVVQGLM
;
A
#
# COMPACT_ATOMS: atom_id res chain seq x y z
N MET A 1 -13.63 2.90 13.51
CA MET A 1 -14.16 1.70 12.86
C MET A 1 -13.15 1.38 11.77
N ILE A 2 -12.54 0.19 11.73
CA ILE A 2 -11.65 -0.15 10.61
C ILE A 2 -12.54 -0.24 9.38
N GLU A 3 -12.46 0.76 8.50
CA GLU A 3 -13.14 0.69 7.22
C GLU A 3 -12.43 -0.38 6.39
N LYS A 4 -13.19 -1.37 5.93
CA LYS A 4 -12.67 -2.34 4.97
C LYS A 4 -12.26 -1.61 3.71
N ILE A 5 -11.07 -1.93 3.21
CA ILE A 5 -10.53 -1.38 1.98
C ILE A 5 -11.10 -2.18 0.81
N ASN A 6 -12.11 -1.65 0.11
CA ASN A 6 -12.75 -2.36 -1.01
C ASN A 6 -12.27 -1.84 -2.36
N THR A 7 -11.94 -0.55 -2.44
CA THR A 7 -11.52 0.12 -3.67
C THR A 7 -10.14 0.72 -3.55
N LEU A 8 -9.56 1.08 -4.70
CA LEU A 8 -8.30 1.81 -4.75
C LEU A 8 -8.38 3.15 -4.01
N ASN A 9 -9.51 3.87 -4.16
CA ASN A 9 -9.77 5.10 -3.41
C ASN A 9 -9.80 4.85 -1.88
N ASP A 10 -10.39 3.76 -1.40
CA ASP A 10 -10.39 3.45 0.04
C ASP A 10 -8.95 3.24 0.56
N LEU A 11 -8.11 2.55 -0.22
CA LEU A 11 -6.70 2.35 0.12
C LEU A 11 -5.96 3.69 0.18
N TYR A 12 -6.20 4.54 -0.81
CA TYR A 12 -5.61 5.87 -0.87
C TYR A 12 -5.99 6.73 0.33
N GLN A 13 -7.27 6.76 0.68
CA GLN A 13 -7.74 7.48 1.86
C GLN A 13 -7.15 6.90 3.15
N TYR A 14 -7.09 5.57 3.29
CA TYR A 14 -6.46 4.94 4.45
C TYR A 14 -5.00 5.38 4.61
N LEU A 15 -4.22 5.35 3.53
CA LEU A 15 -2.81 5.72 3.56
C LEU A 15 -2.60 7.23 3.80
N ASP A 16 -3.42 8.08 3.19
CA ASP A 16 -3.36 9.54 3.39
C ASP A 16 -3.76 9.93 4.82
N ASN A 17 -4.75 9.25 5.40
CA ASN A 17 -5.19 9.47 6.78
C ASN A 17 -4.13 9.08 7.82
N LEU A 18 -3.06 8.35 7.47
CA LEU A 18 -1.97 8.06 8.40
C LEU A 18 -1.22 9.33 8.79
N PHE A 19 -1.15 10.34 7.91
CA PHE A 19 -0.48 11.61 8.20
C PHE A 19 -1.20 12.45 9.26
N ASP A 20 -2.50 12.24 9.42
CA ASP A 20 -3.32 12.92 10.42
C ASP A 20 -3.37 12.14 11.75
N GLN A 21 -2.74 10.96 11.81
CA GLN A 21 -2.69 10.10 13.00
C GLN A 21 -1.34 10.20 13.71
N ASP A 22 -1.35 9.93 15.02
CA ASP A 22 -0.13 9.82 15.83
C ASP A 22 0.51 8.44 15.63
N VAL A 23 1.06 8.22 14.43
CA VAL A 23 1.78 7.00 14.03
C VAL A 23 3.29 7.28 13.89
N ASP A 24 4.10 6.24 14.01
CA ASP A 24 5.55 6.37 13.93
C ASP A 24 6.05 6.66 12.50
N SER A 25 7.31 7.10 12.42
CA SER A 25 7.94 7.46 11.14
C SER A 25 8.07 6.30 10.16
N ASP A 26 8.23 5.07 10.65
CA ASP A 26 8.38 3.89 9.80
C ASP A 26 7.03 3.55 9.15
N THR A 27 5.93 3.73 9.89
CA THR A 27 4.57 3.63 9.37
C THR A 27 4.29 4.67 8.29
N LEU A 28 4.65 5.95 8.52
CA LEU A 28 4.48 7.01 7.52
C LEU A 28 5.34 6.76 6.27
N PHE A 29 6.57 6.31 6.46
CA PHE A 29 7.46 5.94 5.37
C PHE A 29 6.87 4.79 4.54
N ALA A 30 6.44 3.70 5.19
CA ALA A 30 5.85 2.56 4.52
C ALA A 30 4.55 2.92 3.79
N GLY A 31 3.71 3.75 4.42
CA GLY A 31 2.48 4.24 3.85
C GLY A 31 2.71 5.06 2.58
N GLY A 32 3.64 6.03 2.63
CA GLY A 32 4.00 6.84 1.47
C GLY A 32 4.63 6.03 0.33
N TYR A 33 5.51 5.08 0.65
CA TYR A 33 6.12 4.20 -0.35
C TYR A 33 5.08 3.31 -1.02
N LEU A 34 4.20 2.68 -0.22
CA LEU A 34 3.11 1.84 -0.73
C LEU A 34 2.14 2.65 -1.60
N ARG A 35 1.78 3.86 -1.18
CA ARG A 35 0.92 4.80 -1.93
C ARG A 35 1.46 5.03 -3.34
N GLY A 36 2.75 5.36 -3.46
CA GLY A 36 3.41 5.60 -4.74
C GLY A 36 3.45 4.35 -5.62
N LEU A 37 3.81 3.20 -5.03
CA LEU A 37 3.93 1.95 -5.77
C LEU A 37 2.57 1.41 -6.25
N VAL A 38 1.52 1.55 -5.43
CA VAL A 38 0.15 1.21 -5.82
C VAL A 38 -0.33 2.12 -6.94
N SER A 39 -0.06 3.43 -6.89
CA SER A 39 -0.39 4.35 -7.99
C SER A 39 0.25 3.93 -9.32
N LEU A 40 1.50 3.47 -9.28
CA LEU A 40 2.17 2.92 -10.47
C LEU A 40 1.55 1.59 -10.93
N ALA A 41 1.16 0.72 -10.00
CA ALA A 41 0.49 -0.55 -10.32
C ALA A 41 -0.90 -0.36 -10.93
N ALA A 42 -1.63 0.62 -10.40
CA ALA A 42 -2.97 0.97 -10.84
C ALA A 42 -2.98 1.76 -12.16
N THR A 43 -1.84 2.28 -12.63
CA THR A 43 -1.81 3.03 -13.91
C THR A 43 -2.25 2.15 -15.10
N ASP A 44 -2.01 0.84 -15.01
CA ASP A 44 -2.42 -0.14 -16.02
C ASP A 44 -3.88 -0.63 -15.83
N SER A 45 -4.54 -0.22 -14.74
CA SER A 45 -5.76 -0.83 -14.22
C SER A 45 -6.82 0.27 -13.98
N GLY A 46 -7.79 0.45 -14.87
CA GLY A 46 -9.02 1.22 -14.61
C GLY A 46 -8.91 2.61 -13.97
N ASP A 47 -9.95 3.01 -13.22
CA ASP A 47 -10.02 4.26 -12.44
C ASP A 47 -9.85 4.00 -10.92
N GLU A 48 -9.93 5.04 -10.10
CA GLU A 48 -9.79 4.94 -8.64
C GLU A 48 -10.96 4.21 -7.94
N GLN A 49 -12.06 3.95 -8.63
CA GLN A 49 -13.18 3.16 -8.09
C GLN A 49 -13.01 1.66 -8.34
N GLN A 50 -11.94 1.25 -9.03
CA GLN A 50 -11.65 -0.16 -9.20
C GLN A 50 -11.55 -0.89 -7.86
N ALA A 51 -12.05 -2.12 -7.84
CA ALA A 51 -11.97 -2.96 -6.65
C ALA A 51 -10.52 -3.37 -6.38
N MET A 52 -10.17 -3.49 -5.09
CA MET A 52 -8.97 -4.18 -4.62
C MET A 52 -9.09 -5.68 -4.85
N SER A 53 -9.08 -6.09 -6.13
CA SER A 53 -9.16 -7.48 -6.53
C SER A 53 -7.91 -8.25 -6.14
N ALA A 54 -8.04 -9.57 -5.99
CA ALA A 54 -6.89 -10.44 -5.75
C ALA A 54 -5.78 -10.27 -6.80
N ALA A 55 -6.14 -9.99 -8.06
CA ALA A 55 -5.19 -9.74 -9.13
C ALA A 55 -4.39 -8.43 -8.92
N LEU A 56 -5.05 -7.37 -8.46
CA LEU A 56 -4.37 -6.09 -8.16
C LEU A 56 -3.47 -6.23 -6.93
N VAL A 57 -3.94 -6.90 -5.87
CA VAL A 57 -3.16 -7.19 -4.66
C VAL A 57 -1.90 -8.00 -5.00
N GLU A 58 -2.03 -9.02 -5.86
CA GLU A 58 -0.90 -9.82 -6.34
C GLU A 58 0.07 -8.96 -7.18
N ASN A 59 -0.45 -8.11 -8.08
CA ASN A 59 0.39 -7.23 -8.89
C ASN A 59 1.22 -6.27 -8.02
N VAL A 60 0.61 -5.66 -7.00
CA VAL A 60 1.30 -4.80 -6.03
C VAL A 60 2.37 -5.58 -5.26
N SER A 61 2.04 -6.80 -4.80
CA SER A 61 2.98 -7.67 -4.08
C SER A 61 4.20 -8.03 -4.93
N GLN A 62 4.00 -8.33 -6.22
CA GLN A 62 5.09 -8.60 -7.15
C GLN A 62 5.96 -7.36 -7.40
N ARG A 63 5.34 -6.18 -7.57
CA ARG A 63 6.08 -4.92 -7.73
C ARG A 63 6.90 -4.59 -6.48
N LEU A 64 6.36 -4.81 -5.27
CA LEU A 64 7.09 -4.67 -4.01
C LEU A 64 8.29 -5.62 -3.91
N ALA A 65 8.12 -6.87 -4.34
CA ALA A 65 9.22 -7.84 -4.36
C ALA A 65 10.33 -7.42 -5.35
N ASN A 66 9.96 -6.88 -6.50
CA ASN A 66 10.89 -6.41 -7.53
C ASN A 66 11.60 -5.11 -7.15
N ALA A 67 10.91 -4.21 -6.44
CA ALA A 67 11.46 -2.93 -5.99
C ALA A 67 12.39 -3.06 -4.76
N LYS A 68 12.68 -4.29 -4.31
CA LYS A 68 13.56 -4.56 -3.17
C LYS A 68 14.95 -3.91 -3.29
N SER A 69 15.47 -3.74 -4.51
CA SER A 69 16.76 -3.08 -4.73
C SER A 69 16.76 -1.57 -4.46
N GLU A 70 15.59 -0.94 -4.35
CA GLU A 70 15.43 0.49 -4.07
C GLU A 70 15.50 0.81 -2.57
N LEU A 71 15.32 -0.21 -1.73
CA LEU A 71 15.21 -0.08 -0.28
C LEU A 71 16.42 -0.70 0.41
N SER A 72 16.79 -0.14 1.56
CA SER A 72 17.70 -0.85 2.46
C SER A 72 17.02 -2.15 2.96
N PRO A 73 17.78 -3.16 3.43
CA PRO A 73 17.18 -4.38 3.98
C PRO A 73 16.19 -4.12 5.12
N GLN A 74 16.43 -3.08 5.91
CA GLN A 74 15.53 -2.67 7.00
C GLN A 74 14.25 -2.04 6.46
N ASP A 75 14.36 -1.07 5.54
CA ASP A 75 13.22 -0.41 4.93
C ASP A 75 12.34 -1.39 4.16
N ASN A 76 12.96 -2.36 3.49
CA ASN A 76 12.24 -3.44 2.82
C ASN A 76 11.41 -4.26 3.81
N ALA A 77 11.97 -4.61 4.97
CA ALA A 77 11.22 -5.35 6.00
C ALA A 77 10.05 -4.52 6.55
N ILE A 78 10.26 -3.22 6.79
CA ILE A 78 9.23 -2.27 7.24
C ILE A 78 8.06 -2.25 6.24
N VAL A 79 8.35 -2.02 4.97
CA VAL A 79 7.33 -1.95 3.91
C VAL A 79 6.59 -3.28 3.74
N GLN A 80 7.30 -4.42 3.77
CA GLN A 80 6.68 -5.75 3.62
C GLN A 80 5.76 -6.08 4.81
N ASN A 81 6.17 -5.77 6.03
CA ASN A 81 5.34 -5.97 7.22
C ASN A 81 4.10 -5.08 7.17
N PHE A 82 4.27 -3.81 6.78
CA PHE A 82 3.15 -2.88 6.63
C PHE A 82 2.17 -3.36 5.54
N TRP A 83 2.67 -3.83 4.39
CA TRP A 83 1.82 -4.38 3.35
C TRP A 83 0.97 -5.57 3.84
N SER A 84 1.55 -6.48 4.62
CA SER A 84 0.80 -7.58 5.23
C SER A 84 -0.32 -7.09 6.16
N VAL A 85 -0.13 -5.98 6.88
CA VAL A 85 -1.18 -5.37 7.70
C VAL A 85 -2.30 -4.84 6.80
N VAL A 86 -1.96 -4.08 5.76
CA VAL A 86 -2.93 -3.50 4.81
C VAL A 86 -3.75 -4.57 4.11
N GLN A 87 -3.14 -5.70 3.71
CA GLN A 87 -3.85 -6.85 3.13
C GLN A 87 -4.89 -7.44 4.09
N GLY A 88 -4.66 -7.38 5.40
CA GLY A 88 -5.62 -7.83 6.42
C GLY A 88 -6.85 -6.90 6.57
N LEU A 89 -6.83 -5.71 5.97
CA LEU A 89 -7.92 -4.74 6.00
C LEU A 89 -8.85 -4.84 4.77
N MET A 90 -8.52 -5.68 3.79
CA MET A 90 -9.27 -5.90 2.55
C MET A 90 -10.35 -6.97 2.71
#